data_AF-A0A1N6I0V2-F1
#
_entry.id   AF-A0A1N6I0V2-F1
#
_cell.length_a   1.000
_cell.length_b   1.000
_cell.length_c   1.000
_cell.angle_alpha   90.00
_cell.angle_beta   90.00
_cell.angle_gamma   90.00
#
_symmetry.space_group_name_H-M   'P 1'
#
loop_
_entity.id
_entity.type
_entity.pdbx_description
1 polymer ?
#
loop_
_entity_poly.entity_id
_entity_poly.type
_entity_poly.pdbx_seq_one_letter_code
_entity_poly.pdbx_strand_id
1 'polypeptide(L)' 'MRTTQIELKYPVTVNGHEYKVITMRAPKVRDQIIAQKAAGKEEMELTLFSNLCEISTAVLEELEIADYNQFHTAYQDFLS' A
#
# COMPACT_ATOMS: atom_id res chain seq x y z
N MET A 1 -6.78 16.14 -3.45
CA MET A 1 -6.62 14.69 -3.72
C MET A 1 -7.12 13.96 -2.48
N ARG A 2 -7.99 12.95 -2.62
CA ARG A 2 -8.50 12.19 -1.45
C ARG A 2 -7.39 11.27 -0.93
N THR A 3 -7.19 11.25 0.38
CA THR A 3 -6.21 10.42 1.08
C THR A 3 -6.83 9.83 2.33
N THR A 4 -6.33 8.69 2.77
CA THR A 4 -6.66 8.08 4.05
C THR A 4 -5.36 7.70 4.77
N GLN A 5 -5.41 7.69 6.10
CA GLN A 5 -4.26 7.31 6.93
C GLN A 5 -4.48 5.90 7.47
N ILE A 6 -3.44 5.10 7.37
CA ILE A 6 -3.37 3.74 7.89
C ILE A 6 -2.37 3.79 9.05
N GLU A 7 -2.86 3.63 10.27
CA GLU A 7 -2.01 3.52 11.46
C GLU A 7 -1.58 2.06 11.61
N LEU A 8 -0.27 1.82 11.53
CA LEU A 8 0.28 0.49 11.69
C LEU A 8 0.24 0.11 13.17
N LYS A 9 -0.36 -1.05 13.46
CA LYS A 9 -0.35 -1.63 14.79
C LYS A 9 1.05 -2.08 15.19
N TYR A 10 1.83 -2.54 14.20
CA TYR A 10 3.21 -2.96 14.34
C TYR A 10 4.09 -2.14 13.39
N PRO A 11 4.68 -1.03 13.89
CA PRO A 11 5.55 -0.20 13.08
C PRO A 11 6.73 -0.99 12.51
N VAL A 12 7.06 -0.74 11.24
CA VAL A 12 8.19 -1.38 10.54
C VAL A 12 9.29 -0.38 10.24
N THR A 13 10.54 -0.83 10.24
CA THR A 13 11.69 0.01 9.89
C THR A 13 12.38 -0.52 8.65
N VAL A 14 12.40 0.28 7.58
CA VAL A 14 13.06 -0.08 6.31
C VAL A 14 13.98 1.05 5.90
N ASN A 15 15.22 0.72 5.52
CA ASN A 15 16.26 1.70 5.14
C ASN A 15 16.50 2.79 6.21
N GLY A 16 16.35 2.45 7.49
CA GLY A 16 16.51 3.40 8.61
C GLY A 16 15.34 4.36 8.81
N HIS A 17 14.25 4.22 8.05
CA HIS A 17 13.02 4.97 8.23
C HIS A 17 11.96 4.11 8.93
N GLU A 18 11.43 4.61 10.04
CA GLU A 18 10.35 3.97 10.79
C GLU A 18 8.99 4.40 10.22
N TYR A 19 8.19 3.43 9.80
CA TYR A 19 6.82 3.62 9.31
C TYR A 19 5.87 3.29 10.45
N LYS A 20 5.18 4.32 10.94
CA LYS A 20 4.10 4.21 11.94
C LYS A 20 2.72 4.49 11.35
N VAL A 21 2.69 5.47 10.45
CA VAL A 21 1.47 5.88 9.76
C VAL A 21 1.80 5.97 8.28
N ILE A 22 0.99 5.32 7.45
CA ILE A 22 1.12 5.32 6.00
C ILE A 22 -0.09 6.03 5.40
N THR A 23 0.17 6.96 4.50
CA THR A 23 -0.91 7.69 3.81
C THR A 23 -1.18 7.02 2.48
N MET A 24 -2.39 6.53 2.26
CA MET A 24 -2.83 6.00 0.97
C MET A 24 -3.64 7.04 0.23
N ARG A 25 -3.26 7.32 -1.01
CA ARG A 25 -4.02 8.20 -1.91
C ARG A 25 -5.09 7.42 -2.68
N ALA A 26 -6.16 8.11 -3.06
CA ALA A 26 -7.20 7.51 -3.90
C ALA A 26 -6.61 6.95 -5.21
N PRO A 27 -6.98 5.72 -5.60
CA PRO A 27 -6.48 5.09 -6.81
C PRO A 27 -6.97 5.81 -8.07
N LYS A 28 -6.10 5.89 -9.07
CA LYS A 28 -6.44 6.33 -10.43
C LYS A 28 -6.31 5.16 -11.39
N VAL A 29 -7.02 5.24 -12.52
CA VAL A 29 -6.95 4.22 -13.58
C VAL A 29 -5.50 3.94 -14.03
N ARG A 30 -4.65 4.98 -14.07
CA ARG A 30 -3.22 4.82 -14.38
C ARG A 30 -2.49 3.86 -13.43
N ASP A 31 -2.86 3.84 -12.15
CA ASP A 31 -2.21 3.01 -11.14
C ASP A 31 -2.57 1.53 -11.35
N GLN A 32 -3.84 1.27 -11.69
CA GLN A 32 -4.29 -0.08 -12.08
C GLN A 32 -3.62 -0.56 -13.38
N ILE A 33 -3.44 0.31 -14.37
CA ILE A 33 -2.76 -0.05 -15.63
C ILE A 33 -1.29 -0.40 -15.36
N ILE A 34 -0.62 0.34 -14.47
CA ILE A 34 0.77 0.06 -14.09
C ILE A 34 0.85 -1.27 -13.34
N ALA A 35 0.00 -1.48 -12.34
CA ALA A 35 -0.04 -2.72 -11.56
C ALA A 35 -0.28 -3.96 -12.44
N GLN A 36 -1.22 -3.88 -13.40
CA GLN A 36 -1.52 -4.99 -14.33
C GLN A 36 -0.35 -5.40 -15.23
N LYS A 37 0.69 -4.56 -15.37
CA LYS A 37 1.90 -4.90 -16.13
C LYS A 37 2.91 -5.70 -15.30
N ALA A 38 2.73 -5.81 -13.99
CA ALA A 38 3.60 -6.60 -13.12
C ALA A 38 3.48 -8.11 -13.43
N ALA A 39 4.53 -8.87 -13.14
CA ALA A 39 4.62 -10.29 -13.49
C ALA A 39 4.02 -11.16 -12.38
N GLY A 40 2.69 -11.20 -12.32
CA GLY A 40 1.95 -12.07 -11.40
C GLY A 40 0.96 -11.31 -10.53
N LYS A 41 0.07 -12.05 -9.86
CA LYS A 41 -1.02 -11.46 -9.08
C LYS A 41 -0.49 -10.80 -7.80
N GLU A 42 0.49 -11.43 -7.17
CA GLU A 42 1.12 -10.95 -5.94
C GLU A 42 1.94 -9.68 -6.21
N GLU A 43 2.74 -9.67 -7.28
CA GLU A 43 3.54 -8.51 -7.67
C GLU A 43 2.68 -7.32 -8.12
N MET A 44 1.55 -7.60 -8.77
CA MET A 44 0.54 -6.59 -9.14
C MET A 44 0.02 -5.84 -7.91
N GLU A 45 -0.34 -6.56 -6.85
CA GLU A 45 -0.90 -5.97 -5.64
C GLU A 45 0.14 -5.13 -4.89
N LEU A 46 1.35 -5.66 -4.68
CA LEU A 46 2.45 -4.92 -4.06
C LEU A 46 2.79 -3.65 -4.85
N THR A 47 2.82 -3.74 -6.18
CA THR A 47 3.05 -2.58 -7.07
C THR A 47 1.94 -1.55 -6.92
N LEU A 48 0.68 -1.98 -6.84
CA LEU A 48 -0.44 -1.08 -6.66
C LEU A 48 -0.33 -0.33 -5.34
N PHE A 49 -0.21 -1.02 -4.21
CA PHE A 49 -0.16 -0.39 -2.90
C PHE A 49 1.09 0.47 -2.70
N SER A 50 2.25 0.03 -3.20
CA SER A 50 3.48 0.82 -3.20
C SER A 50 3.26 2.17 -3.88
N ASN A 51 2.62 2.18 -5.06
CA ASN A 51 2.34 3.39 -5.81
C ASN A 51 1.27 4.29 -5.17
N LEU A 52 0.30 3.72 -4.45
CA LEU A 52 -0.75 4.48 -3.77
C LEU A 52 -0.27 5.08 -2.44
N CYS A 53 0.66 4.42 -1.78
CA CYS A 53 1.21 4.82 -0.50
C CYS A 53 2.54 5.58 -0.60
N GLU A 54 3.12 5.65 -1.79
CA GLU A 54 4.43 6.30 -2.05
C GLU A 54 5.57 5.68 -1.20
N ILE A 55 5.53 4.37 -1.03
CA ILE A 55 6.52 3.56 -0.27
C ILE A 55 7.11 2.47 -1.17
N SER A 56 8.26 1.90 -0.82
CA SER A 56 8.81 0.74 -1.54
C SER A 56 8.01 -0.55 -1.25
N THR A 57 8.09 -1.53 -2.15
CA THR A 57 7.49 -2.85 -1.93
C THR A 57 8.13 -3.57 -0.73
N ALA A 58 9.41 -3.33 -0.47
CA ALA A 58 10.08 -3.84 0.73
C ALA A 58 9.42 -3.40 2.05
N VAL A 59 8.80 -2.21 2.10
CA VAL A 59 8.04 -1.79 3.29
C VAL A 59 6.80 -2.67 3.46
N LEU A 60 6.10 -2.97 2.36
CA LEU A 60 4.90 -3.81 2.38
C LEU A 60 5.22 -5.26 2.74
N GLU A 61 6.36 -5.77 2.29
CA GLU A 61 6.84 -7.15 2.56
C GLU A 61 7.21 -7.36 4.03
N GLU A 62 7.64 -6.32 4.73
CA GLU A 62 7.97 -6.36 6.17
C GLU A 62 6.74 -6.19 7.08
N LEU A 63 5.57 -5.84 6.53
CA LEU A 63 4.35 -5.65 7.32
C LEU A 63 3.84 -6.99 7.87
N GLU A 64 3.34 -6.96 9.10
CA GLU A 64 2.52 -8.05 9.60
C GLU A 64 1.20 -8.14 8.79
N ILE A 65 0.70 -9.36 8.59
CA ILE A 65 -0.55 -9.60 7.83
C ILE A 65 -1.73 -8.80 8.41
N ALA A 66 -1.76 -8.57 9.73
CA ALA A 66 -2.78 -7.75 10.37
C ALA A 66 -2.78 -6.31 9.85
N ASP A 67 -1.60 -5.71 9.66
CA ASP A 67 -1.44 -4.38 9.11
C ASP A 67 -1.63 -4.36 7.60
N TYR A 68 -1.16 -5.38 6.89
CA TYR A 68 -1.37 -5.52 5.44
C TYR A 68 -2.86 -5.60 5.06
N ASN A 69 -3.69 -6.23 5.91
CA ASN A 69 -5.15 -6.24 5.72
C ASN A 69 -5.78 -4.83 5.81
N GLN A 70 -5.19 -3.90 6.57
CA GLN A 70 -5.69 -2.53 6.66
C GLN A 70 -5.58 -1.80 5.31
N PHE A 71 -4.57 -2.12 4.49
CA PHE A 71 -4.40 -1.55 3.15
C PHE A 71 -5.53 -1.97 2.21
N HIS A 72 -5.98 -3.22 2.32
CA HIS A 72 -7.12 -3.71 1.56
C HIS A 72 -8.40 -2.97 1.92
N THR A 73 -8.67 -2.81 3.22
CA THR A 73 -9.82 -2.04 3.72
C THR A 73 -9.78 -0.60 3.22
N ALA A 74 -8.64 0.08 3.41
CA ALA A 74 -8.44 1.45 2.94
C ALA A 74 -8.64 1.60 1.42
N TYR A 75 -8.19 0.61 0.64
CA TYR A 75 -8.40 0.58 -0.80
C TYR A 75 -9.88 0.38 -1.15
N GLN A 76 -10.60 -0.54 -0.49
CA GLN A 76 -12.03 -0.76 -0.71
C GLN A 76 -12.87 0.47 -0.34
N ASP A 77 -12.51 1.21 0.71
CA ASP A 77 -13.19 2.44 1.12
C ASP A 77 -13.12 3.56 0.05
N PHE A 78 -12.12 3.52 -0.84
CA PHE A 78 -12.08 4.43 -1.99
C PHE A 78 -12.99 4.00 -3.14
N LEU A 79 -13.36 2.72 -3.21
CA LEU A 79 -14.18 2.13 -4.27
C LEU A 79 -15.68 2.09 -3.93
N SER A 80 -16.04 2.19 -2.65
CA SER A 80 -17.41 2.38 -2.17
C SER A 80 -17.90 3.82 -2.39
#